data_AF-A0A257PDP7-F1
#
_entry.id   AF-A0A257PDP7-F1
#
_cell.length_a   1.000
_cell.length_b   1.000
_cell.length_c   1.000
_cell.angle_alpha   90.00
_cell.angle_beta   90.00
_cell.angle_gamma   90.00
#
_symmetry.space_group_name_H-M   'P 1'
#
loop_
_entity.id
_entity.type
_entity.pdbx_description
1 polymer ?
#
loop_
_entity_poly.entity_id
_entity_poly.type
_entity_poly.pdbx_seq_one_letter_code
_entity_poly.pdbx_strand_id
1 'polypeptide(L)'
;MQLVLTQTDLDAMPAALREQLFSYLGGFLPGGGHHAIETAELTRDQAIGLLREISFHRAGARLHTLLERLAYTDAAQPPTRERLARALEADGEHLGRYLGFLNRITAKVTGRPGARLYDHSKEADAYTVPEATRAVLREVLAAMKASGEQEEPPWTFWDRGEAS
;
A
#
# COMPACT_ATOMS: atom_id res chain seq x y z
N MET A 1 -19.01 3.35 21.46
CA MET A 1 -19.12 4.70 20.88
C MET A 1 -18.19 4.76 19.68
N GLN A 2 -18.72 4.87 18.46
CA GLN A 2 -17.91 5.19 17.27
C GLN A 2 -17.82 6.72 17.15
N LEU A 3 -16.60 7.24 17.11
CA LEU A 3 -16.35 8.65 16.84
C LEU A 3 -16.44 8.84 15.33
N VAL A 4 -17.58 9.36 14.86
CA VAL A 4 -17.78 9.73 13.45
C VAL A 4 -17.31 11.17 13.29
N LEU A 5 -16.12 11.36 12.71
CA LEU A 5 -15.62 12.70 12.35
C LEU A 5 -16.43 13.23 11.16
N THR A 6 -17.12 14.35 11.37
CA THR A 6 -17.88 15.04 10.32
C THR A 6 -16.96 15.95 9.50
N GLN A 7 -17.41 16.38 8.32
CA GLN A 7 -16.67 17.34 7.48
C GLN A 7 -16.42 18.66 8.23
N THR A 8 -17.37 19.11 9.05
CA THR A 8 -17.26 20.30 9.89
C THR A 8 -16.16 20.14 10.95
N ASP A 9 -16.00 18.95 11.52
CA ASP A 9 -14.92 18.67 12.47
C ASP A 9 -13.55 18.72 11.79
N LEU A 10 -13.45 18.21 10.55
CA LEU A 10 -12.22 18.27 9.76
C LEU A 10 -11.83 19.70 9.40
N ASP A 11 -12.79 20.55 9.03
CA ASP A 11 -12.53 21.93 8.64
C ASP A 11 -12.11 22.81 9.84
N ALA A 12 -12.59 22.48 11.03
CA ALA A 12 -12.19 23.11 12.28
C ALA A 12 -10.78 22.69 12.77
N MET A 13 -10.19 21.61 12.22
CA MET A 13 -8.86 21.16 12.62
C MET A 13 -7.76 22.09 12.09
N PRO A 14 -6.73 22.38 12.89
CA PRO A 14 -5.49 23.00 12.40
C PRO A 14 -4.93 22.20 11.22
N ALA A 15 -4.43 22.89 10.19
CA ALA A 15 -3.96 22.27 8.94
C ALA A 15 -2.94 21.14 9.20
N ALA A 16 -1.97 21.36 10.08
CA ALA A 16 -0.96 20.36 10.44
C ALA A 16 -1.56 19.09 11.10
N LEU A 17 -2.59 19.24 11.94
CA LEU A 17 -3.26 18.10 12.58
C LEU A 17 -4.10 17.32 11.56
N ARG A 18 -4.74 18.05 10.65
CA ARG A 18 -5.53 17.50 9.56
C ARG A 18 -4.63 16.71 8.60
N GLU A 19 -3.48 17.27 8.22
CA GLU A 19 -2.45 16.58 7.42
C GLU A 19 -1.93 15.31 8.10
N GLN A 20 -1.64 15.37 9.40
CA GLN A 20 -1.23 14.18 10.16
C GLN A 20 -2.33 13.12 10.22
N LEU A 21 -3.59 13.53 10.43
CA LEU A 21 -4.74 12.62 10.45
C LEU A 21 -4.93 11.94 9.09
N PHE A 22 -4.89 12.72 8.01
CA PHE A 22 -5.02 12.18 6.64
C PHE A 22 -3.84 11.27 6.30
N SER A 23 -2.61 11.66 6.62
CA SER A 23 -1.42 10.81 6.49
C SER A 23 -1.51 9.50 7.29
N TYR A 24 -2.04 9.56 8.52
CA TYR A 24 -2.27 8.41 9.38
C TYR A 24 -3.36 7.48 8.83
N LEU A 25 -4.43 8.04 8.28
CA LEU A 25 -5.56 7.31 7.68
C LEU A 25 -5.31 6.87 6.23
N GLY A 26 -4.17 7.24 5.63
CA GLY A 26 -3.84 6.98 4.23
C GLY A 26 -4.63 7.81 3.21
N GLY A 27 -5.29 8.89 3.65
CA GLY A 27 -5.96 9.87 2.79
C GLY A 27 -5.10 11.12 2.54
N PHE A 28 -5.53 11.99 1.64
CA PHE A 28 -4.94 13.32 1.43
C PHE A 28 -6.03 14.40 1.46
N LEU A 29 -5.69 15.57 2.01
CA LEU A 29 -6.54 16.75 2.12
C LEU A 29 -6.73 17.40 0.73
N PRO A 30 -7.96 17.75 0.32
CA PRO A 30 -8.18 18.57 -0.87
C PRO A 30 -7.92 20.04 -0.50
N GLY A 31 -6.68 20.54 -0.58
CA GLY A 31 -6.46 21.94 -0.19
C GLY A 31 -5.06 22.54 -0.20
N GLY A 32 -4.07 21.95 -0.88
CA GLY A 32 -2.73 22.54 -0.93
C GLY A 32 -1.96 22.13 -2.18
N GLY A 33 -2.11 22.90 -3.26
CA GLY A 33 -1.44 22.67 -4.54
C GLY A 33 -1.97 21.45 -5.28
N HIS A 34 -2.47 21.63 -6.49
CA HIS A 34 -2.89 20.53 -7.37
C HIS A 34 -1.67 19.70 -7.83
N HIS A 35 -1.07 18.91 -6.94
CA HIS A 35 -0.44 17.67 -7.38
C HIS A 35 -1.59 16.74 -7.72
N ALA A 36 -1.87 16.59 -9.02
CA ALA A 36 -2.84 15.62 -9.49
C ALA A 36 -2.53 14.29 -8.81
N ILE A 37 -3.49 13.79 -8.05
CA ILE A 37 -3.41 12.48 -7.41
C ILE A 37 -3.55 11.49 -8.56
N GLU A 38 -2.41 11.12 -9.13
CA GLU A 38 -2.34 10.16 -10.22
C GLU A 38 -1.86 8.83 -9.65
N THR A 39 -2.65 7.80 -9.92
CA THR A 39 -2.20 6.43 -9.73
C THR A 39 -1.10 6.18 -10.75
N ALA A 40 0.13 6.08 -10.24
CA ALA A 40 1.31 6.03 -11.07
C ALA A 40 1.49 4.62 -11.62
N GLU A 41 1.64 4.50 -12.94
CA GLU A 41 2.15 3.27 -13.54
C GLU A 41 3.59 3.05 -13.09
N LEU A 42 3.87 1.87 -12.55
CA LEU A 42 5.21 1.51 -12.13
C LEU A 42 5.98 0.91 -13.30
N THR A 43 7.17 1.43 -13.53
CA THR A 43 8.16 0.73 -14.37
C THR A 43 8.68 -0.51 -13.63
N ARG A 44 9.30 -1.42 -14.36
CA ARG A 44 9.95 -2.61 -13.79
C ARG A 44 10.96 -2.27 -12.69
N ASP A 45 11.81 -1.27 -12.94
CA ASP A 45 12.82 -0.83 -11.95
C ASP A 45 12.17 -0.22 -10.71
N GLN A 46 11.07 0.51 -10.87
CA GLN A 46 10.32 1.08 -9.73
C GLN A 46 9.61 -0.02 -8.93
N ALA A 47 9.08 -1.06 -9.60
CA ALA A 47 8.49 -2.21 -8.92
C ALA A 47 9.53 -3.03 -8.15
N ILE A 48 10.73 -3.21 -8.71
CA ILE A 48 11.87 -3.82 -8.00
C ILE A 48 12.28 -2.94 -6.82
N GLY A 49 12.36 -1.62 -7.01
CA GLY A 49 12.64 -0.67 -5.93
C GLY A 49 11.61 -0.73 -4.80
N LEU A 50 10.32 -0.82 -5.15
CA LEU A 50 9.21 -0.98 -4.19
C LEU A 50 9.39 -2.24 -3.35
N LEU A 51 9.69 -3.38 -3.99
CA LEU A 51 9.90 -4.66 -3.31
C LEU A 51 11.16 -4.65 -2.44
N ARG A 52 12.22 -3.97 -2.86
CA ARG A 52 13.42 -3.79 -2.06
C ARG A 52 13.13 -2.99 -0.80
N GLU A 53 12.44 -1.86 -0.93
CA GLU A 53 12.03 -1.03 0.20
C GLU A 53 11.10 -1.77 1.17
N ILE A 54 10.16 -2.57 0.63
CA ILE A 54 9.28 -3.42 1.44
C ILE A 54 10.09 -4.47 2.21
N SER A 55 11.07 -5.12 1.57
CA SER A 55 11.89 -6.16 2.19
C SER A 55 12.68 -5.67 3.41
N PHE A 56 13.08 -4.39 3.44
CA PHE A 56 13.79 -3.78 4.57
C PHE A 56 12.88 -3.05 5.55
N HIS A 57 11.57 -3.03 5.30
CA HIS A 57 10.61 -2.38 6.20
C HIS A 57 10.26 -3.32 7.35
N ARG A 58 10.10 -2.78 8.57
CA ARG A 58 9.68 -3.57 9.75
C ARG A 58 8.38 -4.36 9.54
N ALA A 59 7.49 -3.84 8.69
CA ALA A 59 6.24 -4.50 8.31
C ALA A 59 6.33 -5.27 6.98
N GLY A 60 7.54 -5.64 6.53
CA GLY A 60 7.80 -6.14 5.18
C GLY A 60 6.92 -7.30 4.77
N ALA A 61 6.75 -8.31 5.63
CA ALA A 61 5.87 -9.45 5.36
C ALA A 61 4.41 -9.04 5.07
N ARG A 62 3.87 -8.11 5.86
CA ARG A 62 2.47 -7.64 5.72
C ARG A 62 2.30 -6.82 4.44
N LEU A 63 3.27 -5.95 4.16
CA LEU A 63 3.28 -5.14 2.94
C LEU A 63 3.43 -6.00 1.68
N HIS A 64 4.26 -7.05 1.74
CA HIS A 64 4.41 -8.03 0.67
C HIS A 64 3.09 -8.78 0.42
N THR A 65 2.45 -9.29 1.47
CA THR A 65 1.12 -9.93 1.36
C THR A 65 0.10 -9.02 0.69
N LEU A 66 0.06 -7.73 1.06
CA LEU A 66 -0.84 -6.77 0.40
C LEU A 66 -0.45 -6.55 -1.07
N LEU A 67 0.84 -6.46 -1.38
CA LEU A 67 1.32 -6.29 -2.75
C LEU A 67 0.90 -7.46 -3.64
N GLU A 68 1.00 -8.70 -3.14
CA GLU A 68 0.51 -9.89 -3.84
C GLU A 68 -0.99 -9.85 -4.11
N ARG A 69 -1.79 -9.38 -3.14
CA ARG A 69 -3.24 -9.25 -3.32
C ARG A 69 -3.60 -8.12 -4.28
N LEU A 70 -2.86 -7.03 -4.27
CA LEU A 70 -3.03 -5.89 -5.17
C LEU A 70 -2.54 -6.18 -6.60
N ALA A 71 -1.68 -7.19 -6.77
CA ALA A 71 -1.27 -7.73 -8.07
C ALA A 71 -2.27 -8.77 -8.63
N TYR A 72 -3.57 -8.58 -8.37
CA TYR A 72 -4.63 -9.50 -8.79
C TYR A 72 -4.69 -9.66 -10.31
N THR A 73 -5.02 -10.87 -10.79
CA THR A 73 -5.05 -11.19 -12.22
C THR A 73 -6.34 -10.72 -12.89
N ASP A 74 -7.50 -11.00 -12.29
CA ASP A 74 -8.80 -10.73 -12.90
C ASP A 74 -9.26 -9.29 -12.65
N ALA A 75 -9.28 -8.47 -13.71
CA ALA A 75 -9.72 -7.08 -13.66
C ALA A 75 -11.18 -6.92 -13.19
N ALA A 76 -12.03 -7.93 -13.41
CA ALA A 76 -13.42 -7.92 -12.98
C ALA A 76 -13.57 -8.17 -11.47
N GLN A 77 -12.51 -8.62 -10.79
CA GLN A 77 -12.53 -8.96 -9.36
C GLN A 77 -11.39 -8.29 -8.59
N PRO A 78 -11.37 -6.95 -8.51
CA PRO A 78 -10.45 -6.23 -7.65
C PRO A 78 -10.63 -6.64 -6.18
N PRO A 79 -9.55 -6.66 -5.37
CA PRO A 79 -9.63 -7.00 -3.97
C PRO A 79 -10.45 -5.95 -3.20
N THR A 80 -11.29 -6.44 -2.29
CA THR A 80 -12.08 -5.60 -1.39
C THR A 80 -11.33 -5.28 -0.11
N ARG A 81 -11.82 -4.30 0.68
CA ARG A 81 -11.23 -3.98 1.97
C ARG A 81 -11.22 -5.19 2.89
N GLU A 82 -12.33 -5.92 2.94
CA GLU A 82 -12.45 -7.14 3.74
C GLU A 82 -11.44 -8.20 3.29
N ARG A 83 -11.28 -8.42 1.98
CA ARG A 83 -10.34 -9.40 1.45
C ARG A 83 -8.89 -9.06 1.79
N LEU A 84 -8.53 -7.77 1.71
CA LEU A 84 -7.19 -7.30 2.10
C LEU A 84 -6.97 -7.40 3.61
N ALA A 85 -7.97 -7.05 4.43
CA ALA A 85 -7.88 -7.16 5.88
C ALA A 85 -7.74 -8.62 6.33
N ARG A 86 -8.54 -9.53 5.75
CA ARG A 86 -8.44 -10.98 6.03
C ARG A 86 -7.07 -11.55 5.68
N ALA A 87 -6.44 -11.05 4.61
CA ALA A 87 -5.10 -11.48 4.23
C ALA A 87 -4.02 -11.07 5.26
N LEU A 88 -4.30 -10.11 6.14
CA LEU A 88 -3.43 -9.68 7.23
C LEU A 88 -3.76 -10.36 8.57
N GLU A 89 -4.79 -11.20 8.63
CA GLU A 89 -5.21 -11.90 9.85
C GLU A 89 -5.40 -10.94 11.04
N ALA A 90 -4.64 -11.11 12.13
CA ALA A 90 -4.70 -10.25 13.31
C ALA A 90 -4.32 -8.79 13.03
N ASP A 91 -3.48 -8.54 12.02
CA ASP A 91 -3.05 -7.21 11.59
C ASP A 91 -4.10 -6.51 10.68
N GLY A 92 -5.23 -7.17 10.39
CA GLY A 92 -6.28 -6.66 9.50
C GLY A 92 -6.92 -5.35 9.98
N GLU A 93 -6.99 -5.12 11.30
CA GLU A 93 -7.48 -3.86 11.86
C GLU A 93 -6.58 -2.66 11.51
N HIS A 94 -5.32 -2.91 11.19
CA HIS A 94 -4.33 -1.91 10.81
C HIS A 94 -4.17 -1.78 9.29
N LEU A 95 -5.08 -2.36 8.48
CA LEU A 95 -5.02 -2.32 7.02
C LEU A 95 -4.74 -0.91 6.47
N GLY A 96 -5.45 0.11 6.97
CA GLY A 96 -5.29 1.49 6.52
C GLY A 96 -3.86 2.03 6.71
N ARG A 97 -3.19 1.63 7.79
CA ARG A 97 -1.79 2.00 8.08
C ARG A 97 -0.84 1.33 7.08
N TYR A 98 -1.03 0.04 6.77
CA TYR A 98 -0.17 -0.66 5.80
C TYR A 98 -0.37 -0.17 4.38
N LEU A 99 -1.62 0.09 4.00
CA LEU A 99 -1.98 0.75 2.75
C LEU A 99 -1.34 2.14 2.63
N GLY A 100 -1.33 2.93 3.72
CA GLY A 100 -0.61 4.20 3.79
C GLY A 100 0.92 4.05 3.71
N PHE A 101 1.51 2.97 4.23
CA PHE A 101 2.93 2.66 4.03
C PHE A 101 3.23 2.35 2.57
N LEU A 102 2.41 1.54 1.90
CA LEU A 102 2.58 1.24 0.47
C LEU A 102 2.61 2.51 -0.37
N ASN A 103 1.63 3.40 -0.21
CA ASN A 103 1.61 4.66 -0.97
C ASN A 103 2.83 5.55 -0.68
N ARG A 104 3.34 5.58 0.56
CA ARG A 104 4.57 6.32 0.88
C ARG A 104 5.81 5.75 0.20
N ILE A 105 5.94 4.42 0.20
CA ILE A 105 7.04 3.75 -0.51
C ILE A 105 6.90 3.97 -2.01
N THR A 106 5.68 3.88 -2.57
CA THR A 106 5.39 4.18 -3.97
C THR A 106 5.79 5.60 -4.35
N ALA A 107 5.42 6.61 -3.56
CA ALA A 107 5.84 7.99 -3.78
C ALA A 107 7.37 8.14 -3.75
N LYS A 108 8.05 7.43 -2.84
CA LYS A 108 9.52 7.40 -2.76
C LYS A 108 10.15 6.82 -4.02
N VAL A 109 9.73 5.64 -4.48
CA VAL A 109 10.36 4.95 -5.62
C VAL A 109 10.02 5.59 -6.97
N THR A 110 8.87 6.27 -7.06
CA THR A 110 8.49 7.02 -8.27
C THR A 110 9.08 8.42 -8.31
N GLY A 111 9.59 8.93 -7.19
CA GLY A 111 10.05 10.32 -7.06
C GLY A 111 8.91 11.35 -7.18
N ARG A 112 7.65 10.91 -7.11
CA ARG A 112 6.46 11.74 -7.30
C ARG A 112 5.70 11.86 -5.98
N PRO A 113 5.74 13.04 -5.31
CA PRO A 113 4.92 13.29 -4.14
C PRO A 113 3.44 13.07 -4.48
N GLY A 114 2.76 12.24 -3.69
CA GLY A 114 1.33 11.94 -3.89
C GLY A 114 1.03 10.78 -4.84
N ALA A 115 2.02 10.17 -5.49
CA ALA A 115 1.79 8.97 -6.31
C ALA A 115 1.22 7.83 -5.46
N ARG A 116 0.18 7.19 -5.98
CA ARG A 116 -0.49 6.06 -5.35
C ARG A 116 -0.27 4.79 -6.13
N LEU A 117 -0.19 3.68 -5.40
CA LEU A 117 -0.13 2.36 -6.01
C LEU A 117 -1.50 1.90 -6.51
N TYR A 118 -2.54 2.30 -5.79
CA TYR A 118 -3.91 1.87 -6.03
C TYR A 118 -4.89 3.04 -5.80
N ASP A 119 -6.05 2.92 -6.44
CA ASP A 119 -7.24 3.70 -6.13
C ASP A 119 -8.23 2.86 -5.33
N HIS A 120 -9.01 3.52 -4.48
CA HIS A 120 -10.06 2.87 -3.70
C HIS A 120 -11.42 3.48 -4.03
N SER A 121 -12.27 2.70 -4.69
CA SER A 121 -13.68 3.05 -4.90
C SER A 121 -14.48 2.69 -3.66
N LYS A 122 -14.98 3.70 -2.94
CA LYS A 122 -15.81 3.49 -1.73
C LYS A 122 -17.16 2.85 -2.05
N GLU A 123 -17.74 3.18 -3.20
CA GLU A 123 -19.05 2.65 -3.61
C GLU A 123 -18.98 1.16 -3.93
N ALA A 124 -17.89 0.74 -4.59
CA ALA A 124 -17.67 -0.67 -4.95
C ALA A 124 -16.86 -1.46 -3.89
N ASP A 125 -16.41 -0.80 -2.81
CA ASP A 125 -15.42 -1.30 -1.85
C ASP A 125 -14.24 -2.02 -2.53
N ALA A 126 -13.67 -1.39 -3.56
CA ALA A 126 -12.72 -2.04 -4.46
C ALA A 126 -11.40 -1.27 -4.55
N TYR A 127 -10.29 -2.00 -4.46
CA TYR A 127 -8.94 -1.48 -4.64
C TYR A 127 -8.44 -1.81 -6.04
N THR A 128 -8.26 -0.79 -6.88
CA THR A 128 -7.86 -0.94 -8.29
C THR A 128 -6.43 -0.49 -8.51
N VAL A 129 -5.68 -1.26 -9.29
CA VAL A 129 -4.29 -0.97 -9.68
C VAL A 129 -4.22 -0.96 -11.21
N PRO A 130 -3.47 -0.04 -11.84
CA PRO A 130 -3.30 0.00 -13.30
C PRO A 130 -2.82 -1.34 -13.82
N GLU A 131 -3.33 -1.75 -14.99
CA GLU A 131 -3.02 -3.06 -15.56
C GLU A 131 -1.52 -3.26 -15.79
N ALA A 132 -0.84 -2.24 -16.32
CA ALA A 132 0.60 -2.26 -16.52
C ALA A 132 1.35 -2.54 -15.19
N THR A 133 0.97 -1.84 -14.12
CA THR A 133 1.52 -2.04 -12.78
C THR A 133 1.23 -3.45 -12.27
N ARG A 134 0.00 -3.98 -12.42
CA ARG A 134 -0.34 -5.35 -12.00
C ARG A 134 0.48 -6.39 -12.76
N ALA A 135 0.69 -6.21 -14.06
CA ALA A 135 1.50 -7.10 -14.88
C ALA A 135 2.96 -7.13 -14.41
N VAL A 136 3.57 -5.96 -14.24
CA VAL A 136 4.95 -5.83 -13.76
C VAL A 136 5.11 -6.39 -12.35
N LEU A 137 4.19 -6.09 -11.42
CA LEU A 137 4.25 -6.62 -10.06
C LEU A 137 4.20 -8.15 -10.06
N ARG A 138 3.31 -8.77 -10.86
CA ARG A 138 3.23 -10.23 -10.97
C ARG A 138 4.53 -10.82 -11.53
N GLU A 139 5.10 -10.21 -12.56
CA GLU A 139 6.38 -10.65 -13.14
C GLU A 139 7.49 -10.63 -12.08
N VAL A 140 7.66 -9.51 -11.38
CA VAL A 140 8.74 -9.35 -10.39
C VAL A 140 8.52 -10.26 -9.18
N LEU A 141 7.29 -10.35 -8.66
CA LEU A 141 6.93 -11.25 -7.56
C LEU A 141 7.16 -12.72 -7.93
N ALA A 142 6.83 -13.12 -9.16
CA ALA A 142 7.08 -14.48 -9.64
C ALA A 142 8.57 -14.76 -9.77
N ALA A 143 9.35 -13.81 -10.30
CA ALA A 143 10.80 -13.92 -10.40
C ALA A 143 11.44 -14.10 -9.01
N MET A 144 11.00 -13.31 -8.00
CA MET A 144 11.50 -13.46 -6.63
C MET A 144 11.19 -14.83 -6.02
N LYS A 145 10.01 -15.39 -6.28
CA LYS A 145 9.65 -16.74 -5.80
C LYS A 145 10.53 -17.82 -6.44
N ALA A 146 10.82 -17.69 -7.73
CA ALA A 146 11.68 -18.65 -8.45
C ALA A 146 13.15 -18.57 -7.99
N SER A 147 13.65 -17.39 -7.63
CA SER A 147 15.00 -17.21 -7.07
C SER A 147 15.18 -17.85 -5.68
N GLY A 148 14.09 -18.15 -4.98
CA GLY A 148 14.07 -18.54 -3.57
C GLY A 148 13.97 -20.04 -3.29
N GLU A 149 14.09 -20.94 -4.27
CA GLU A 149 14.05 -22.39 -3.99
C GLU A 149 15.19 -22.88 -3.07
N GLN A 150 16.21 -22.05 -2.78
CA GLN A 150 17.29 -22.35 -1.83
C GLN A 150 17.59 -21.24 -0.79
N GLU A 151 16.88 -20.11 -0.81
CA GLU A 151 17.12 -18.99 0.11
C GLU A 151 15.85 -18.62 0.86
N GLU A 152 15.94 -18.53 2.19
CA GLU A 152 14.87 -17.97 2.99
C GLU A 152 14.57 -16.53 2.52
N PRO A 153 13.29 -16.17 2.31
CA PRO A 153 12.95 -14.81 1.93
C PRO A 153 13.55 -13.82 2.94
N PRO A 154 14.15 -12.69 2.50
CA PRO A 154 14.92 -11.80 3.37
C PRO A 154 14.11 -11.16 4.52
N TRP A 155 12.79 -11.36 4.57
CA TRP A 155 11.93 -10.92 5.65
C TRP A 155 11.58 -12.00 6.70
N THR A 156 11.94 -13.27 6.51
CA THR A 156 11.71 -14.34 7.52
C THR A 156 12.50 -14.11 8.80
N PHE A 157 13.62 -13.38 8.72
CA PHE A 157 14.47 -13.00 9.84
C PHE A 157 13.79 -12.05 10.85
N TRP A 158 12.68 -11.40 10.48
CA TRP A 158 12.00 -10.43 11.36
C TRP A 158 10.79 -11.00 12.12
N ASP A 159 10.20 -12.10 11.65
CA ASP A 159 9.10 -12.80 12.36
C ASP A 159 9.62 -13.87 13.32
N ARG A 160 10.86 -14.35 13.13
CA ARG A 160 11.60 -15.05 14.17
C ARG A 160 12.19 -13.97 15.06
N GLY A 161 11.78 -13.89 16.32
CA GLY A 161 12.29 -12.91 17.29
C GLY A 161 13.77 -13.09 17.64
N GLU A 162 14.63 -13.30 16.67
CA GLU A 162 16.08 -13.45 16.81
C GLU A 162 16.75 -12.26 16.14
N ALA A 163 16.67 -11.12 16.83
CA ALA A 163 17.71 -10.11 16.67
C ALA A 163 18.97 -10.66 17.38
N SER A 164 20.01 -10.93 16.61
CA SER A 164 21.39 -11.04 17.12
C SER A 164 22.32 -10.29 16.20
#